data_AF-A0A4S1DWN7-F1
#
_entry.id   AF-A0A4S1DWN7-F1
#
_cell.length_a   1.000
_cell.length_b   1.000
_cell.length_c   1.000
_cell.angle_alpha   90.00
_cell.angle_beta   90.00
_cell.angle_gamma   90.00
#
_symmetry.space_group_name_H-M   'P 1'
#
loop_
_entity.id
_entity.type
_entity.pdbx_description
1 polymer ?
#
loop_
_entity_poly.entity_id
_entity_poly.type
_entity_poly.pdbx_seq_one_letter_code
_entity_poly.pdbx_strand_id
1 'polypeptide(L)'
;MKTNNNIFLALFFLIGSIAFGQENFSFYVEIPDVNKIPVMTHSASGARMTYSKTQNRELDKLVNSYKIYNCKKVFDNSNKSSLQNIYLIECNDLKLMNQLYDRFKQFYPRVEDASAQTLYVPNDFGTTGGYTGIDQEELNYIRAPETWDLLDIANGGSNNVIIGIADNDFNTNHEDLLNRIEVVYGNNNPNATGTNNANHGTYVSSMASANTDNGIGMSAIGFYAKIYAAAKSRSDGLDALSQMAGVKVVNASWGLSSFSPPSITPIVYEGINDRGVVVVAAAGNGLDSGSNSTNYYIPASYKDVISVSAVGHKNYISGSTETFVDSHAYLKNGQIGSYQHNDSIDIVAPAYGVLVANREWGGPYGQYNQDYYGTSFAAPMVSGTVALMFDVNYCIDPKEVETILKLTAVKIDHLPQNIQYYGKLGAGKLDAYEAVKMAKDMADAFGTVEVKDRILYRPWFYKLETAPYEIKMTNNDVTGGSKLKFNARNNIEVLSGDYHPSTGGYIDLSIDSNLALDCLPPPSSSKNTKTKINSIEGNILESSENRLLVFPNPTTGALNIINKDGLNEITISDITGKSVYHVKDLNYNQLQINMSKFNSGIYFIKIRTKTGYIIDRKIIKE
;
A
#
# COMPACT_ATOMS: atom_id res chain seq x y z
N MET A 1 -33.89 32.54 67.98
CA MET A 1 -33.28 33.39 66.93
C MET A 1 -32.75 32.44 65.87
N LYS A 2 -33.43 32.32 64.70
CA LYS A 2 -33.03 32.95 63.41
C LYS A 2 -31.61 32.49 62.99
N THR A 3 -31.33 31.83 61.86
CA THR A 3 -31.99 31.78 60.54
C THR A 3 -31.29 30.75 59.65
N ASN A 4 -32.07 30.06 58.81
CA ASN A 4 -31.88 29.62 57.42
C ASN A 4 -30.46 29.47 56.80
N ASN A 5 -30.25 28.36 56.09
CA ASN A 5 -30.11 28.41 54.62
C ASN A 5 -30.52 27.08 53.96
N ASN A 6 -31.60 27.16 53.18
CA ASN A 6 -32.06 26.17 52.21
C ASN A 6 -31.30 26.36 50.90
N ILE A 7 -30.84 25.28 50.26
CA ILE A 7 -30.81 25.20 48.80
C ILE A 7 -31.35 23.83 48.38
N PHE A 8 -32.55 23.87 47.80
CA PHE A 8 -33.16 22.81 47.00
C PHE A 8 -32.34 22.67 45.70
N LEU A 9 -31.89 21.46 45.36
CA LEU A 9 -31.44 21.15 44.00
C LEU A 9 -32.40 20.11 43.42
N ALA A 10 -33.13 20.52 42.38
CA ALA A 10 -34.04 19.69 41.62
C ALA A 10 -33.26 18.62 40.84
N LEU A 11 -33.59 17.35 41.06
CA LEU A 11 -33.12 16.23 40.24
C LEU A 11 -34.04 16.10 39.02
N PHE A 12 -33.55 16.56 37.87
CA PHE A 12 -34.12 16.24 36.56
C PHE A 12 -33.96 14.73 36.29
N PHE A 13 -35.05 13.99 36.25
CA PHE A 13 -35.08 12.67 35.62
C PHE A 13 -35.06 12.85 34.10
N LEU A 14 -33.88 12.74 33.48
CA LEU A 14 -33.78 12.50 32.05
C LEU A 14 -33.95 10.99 31.81
N ILE A 15 -35.13 10.58 31.33
CA ILE A 15 -35.32 9.27 30.72
C ILE A 15 -34.61 9.32 29.36
N GLY A 16 -33.35 8.92 29.34
CA GLY A 16 -32.60 8.71 28.10
C GLY A 16 -33.03 7.38 27.48
N SER A 17 -33.89 7.44 26.46
CA SER A 17 -34.18 6.33 25.56
C SER A 17 -32.90 5.96 24.80
N ILE A 18 -32.22 4.88 25.18
CA ILE A 18 -31.11 4.33 24.38
C ILE A 18 -31.74 3.52 23.25
N ALA A 19 -31.79 4.11 22.05
CA ALA A 19 -32.06 3.39 20.83
C ALA A 19 -30.76 2.71 20.36
N PHE A 20 -30.79 1.39 20.18
CA PHE A 20 -29.71 0.64 19.54
C PHE A 20 -29.69 0.93 18.04
N GLY A 21 -28.62 1.53 17.54
CA GLY A 21 -28.40 1.71 16.10
C GLY A 21 -27.97 0.41 15.44
N GLN A 22 -28.64 0.04 14.35
CA GLN A 22 -28.31 -1.09 13.48
C GLN A 22 -27.33 -0.62 12.39
N GLU A 23 -26.21 -1.32 12.16
CA GLU A 23 -25.30 -1.01 11.05
C GLU A 23 -25.95 -1.42 9.70
N ASN A 24 -26.14 -0.44 8.82
CA ASN A 24 -26.80 -0.58 7.52
C ASN A 24 -25.80 -0.19 6.42
N PHE A 25 -25.55 -1.08 5.45
CA PHE A 25 -24.81 -0.78 4.22
C PHE A 25 -25.75 -0.18 3.19
N SER A 26 -25.24 0.69 2.31
CA SER A 26 -26.07 1.38 1.31
C SER A 26 -25.40 1.35 -0.06
N PHE A 27 -26.15 1.10 -1.12
CA PHE A 27 -25.67 1.20 -2.50
C PHE A 27 -26.74 1.74 -3.43
N TYR A 28 -26.32 2.48 -4.46
CA TYR A 28 -27.15 2.87 -5.59
C TYR A 28 -27.31 1.73 -6.58
N VAL A 29 -28.50 1.61 -7.16
CA VAL A 29 -28.79 0.66 -8.23
C VAL A 29 -29.76 1.28 -9.24
N GLU A 30 -29.48 1.08 -10.53
CA GLU A 30 -30.43 1.38 -11.58
C GLU A 30 -31.44 0.24 -11.73
N ILE A 31 -32.73 0.58 -11.73
CA ILE A 31 -33.83 -0.35 -12.01
C ILE A 31 -34.63 0.20 -13.20
N PRO A 32 -34.30 -0.19 -14.45
CA PRO A 32 -34.92 0.36 -15.66
C PRO A 32 -36.39 -0.02 -15.85
N ASP A 33 -36.76 -1.25 -15.47
CA ASP A 33 -38.14 -1.74 -15.52
C ASP A 33 -38.80 -1.59 -14.16
N VAL A 34 -39.80 -0.70 -14.07
CA VAL A 34 -40.54 -0.42 -12.84
C VAL A 34 -41.23 -1.65 -12.24
N ASN A 35 -41.49 -2.69 -13.05
CA ASN A 35 -42.06 -3.95 -12.57
C ASN A 35 -41.01 -4.85 -11.86
N LYS A 36 -39.73 -4.47 -11.91
CA LYS A 36 -38.61 -5.12 -11.22
C LYS A 36 -38.17 -4.36 -9.97
N ILE A 37 -38.87 -3.27 -9.62
CA ILE A 37 -38.68 -2.59 -8.33
C ILE A 37 -39.10 -3.58 -7.24
N PRO A 38 -38.23 -3.85 -6.25
CA PRO A 38 -38.60 -4.73 -5.17
C PRO A 38 -39.72 -4.16 -4.30
N VAL A 39 -40.61 -5.03 -3.84
CA VAL A 39 -41.70 -4.65 -2.93
C VAL A 39 -41.29 -4.92 -1.49
N MET A 40 -41.38 -3.89 -0.65
CA MET A 40 -41.16 -4.02 0.78
C MET A 40 -42.38 -4.68 1.42
N THR A 41 -42.19 -5.84 2.06
CA THR A 41 -43.22 -6.45 2.90
C THR A 41 -42.82 -6.35 4.37
N HIS A 42 -43.70 -5.83 5.20
CA HIS A 42 -43.45 -5.73 6.64
C HIS A 42 -43.86 -7.04 7.32
N SER A 43 -42.93 -7.68 8.02
CA SER A 43 -43.19 -8.83 8.90
C SER A 43 -42.92 -8.46 10.36
N ALA A 44 -43.44 -9.26 11.31
CA ALA A 44 -43.21 -9.06 12.75
C ALA A 44 -41.73 -9.13 13.17
N SER A 45 -40.84 -9.63 12.30
CA SER A 45 -39.37 -9.71 12.50
C SER A 45 -38.57 -8.60 11.80
N GLY A 46 -39.23 -7.57 11.25
CA GLY A 46 -38.62 -6.51 10.46
C GLY A 46 -39.08 -6.51 8.99
N ALA A 47 -38.69 -5.47 8.26
CA ALA A 47 -38.95 -5.40 6.83
C ALA A 47 -38.19 -6.52 6.10
N ARG A 48 -38.91 -7.33 5.33
CA ARG A 48 -38.33 -8.35 4.45
C ARG A 48 -38.69 -7.93 3.04
N MET A 49 -37.70 -7.85 2.17
CA MET A 49 -37.98 -7.84 0.75
C MET A 49 -38.53 -9.21 0.38
N THR A 50 -39.69 -9.24 -0.27
CA THR A 50 -40.11 -10.42 -1.03
C THR A 50 -40.45 -9.94 -2.43
N TYR A 51 -39.69 -10.39 -3.41
CA TYR A 51 -40.10 -10.27 -4.79
C TYR A 51 -41.34 -11.13 -5.02
N SER A 52 -42.41 -10.55 -5.58
CA SER A 52 -43.55 -11.33 -6.10
C SER A 52 -43.75 -11.18 -7.62
N LYS A 53 -42.85 -10.50 -8.34
CA LYS A 53 -43.04 -10.18 -9.76
C LYS A 53 -41.82 -10.28 -10.68
N THR A 54 -40.65 -10.72 -10.22
CA THR A 54 -39.68 -11.22 -11.20
C THR A 54 -40.12 -12.65 -11.54
N GLN A 55 -40.27 -12.98 -12.82
CA GLN A 55 -40.43 -14.39 -13.20
C GLN A 55 -39.09 -15.16 -13.02
N ASN A 56 -38.15 -14.64 -12.20
CA ASN A 56 -36.78 -15.12 -12.05
C ASN A 56 -36.53 -15.62 -10.63
N ARG A 57 -36.71 -16.93 -10.46
CA ARG A 57 -36.57 -17.63 -9.17
C ARG A 57 -35.17 -17.51 -8.55
N GLU A 58 -34.13 -17.32 -9.34
CA GLU A 58 -32.75 -17.20 -8.84
C GLU A 58 -32.47 -15.81 -8.26
N LEU A 59 -33.01 -14.75 -8.90
CA LEU A 59 -32.94 -13.39 -8.37
C LEU A 59 -33.70 -13.28 -7.04
N ASP A 60 -34.89 -13.86 -6.98
CA ASP A 60 -35.71 -13.87 -5.78
C ASP A 60 -34.98 -14.58 -4.62
N LYS A 61 -34.34 -15.73 -4.88
CA LYS A 61 -33.52 -16.43 -3.87
C LYS A 61 -32.35 -15.59 -3.38
N LEU A 62 -31.62 -14.95 -4.30
CA LEU A 62 -30.46 -14.13 -3.97
C LEU A 62 -30.87 -13.02 -3.02
N VAL A 63 -31.85 -12.23 -3.44
CA VAL A 63 -32.32 -11.07 -2.72
C VAL A 63 -32.89 -11.44 -1.35
N ASN A 64 -33.64 -12.55 -1.27
CA ASN A 64 -34.18 -13.07 -0.02
C ASN A 64 -33.12 -13.63 0.95
N SER A 65 -31.88 -13.85 0.49
CA SER A 65 -30.77 -14.26 1.36
C SER A 65 -30.18 -13.10 2.18
N TYR A 66 -30.53 -11.86 1.84
CA TYR A 66 -30.10 -10.65 2.53
C TYR A 66 -31.24 -10.00 3.31
N LYS A 67 -30.91 -9.36 4.45
CA LYS A 67 -31.82 -8.46 5.15
C LYS A 67 -31.71 -7.08 4.52
N ILE A 68 -32.83 -6.59 4.01
CA ILE A 68 -32.91 -5.29 3.37
C ILE A 68 -33.74 -4.37 4.24
N TYR A 69 -33.15 -3.26 4.59
CA TYR A 69 -33.71 -2.25 5.47
C TYR A 69 -34.51 -1.22 4.69
N ASN A 70 -34.04 -0.88 3.48
CA ASN A 70 -34.67 0.15 2.66
C ASN A 70 -34.43 -0.09 1.17
N CYS A 71 -35.36 0.38 0.34
CA CYS A 71 -35.18 0.51 -1.09
C CYS A 71 -36.00 1.73 -1.53
N LYS A 72 -35.33 2.87 -1.71
CA LYS A 72 -35.97 4.15 -2.04
C LYS A 72 -35.39 4.73 -3.30
N LYS A 73 -36.22 5.41 -4.07
CA LYS A 73 -35.77 6.18 -5.22
C LYS A 73 -35.09 7.47 -4.74
N VAL A 74 -33.98 7.90 -5.38
CA VAL A 74 -33.07 8.91 -4.78
C VAL A 74 -32.93 10.20 -5.59
N PHE A 75 -33.13 10.15 -6.91
CA PHE A 75 -32.96 11.31 -7.80
C PHE A 75 -34.25 11.69 -8.54
N ASP A 76 -35.37 11.61 -7.83
CA ASP A 76 -36.73 11.76 -8.40
C ASP A 76 -36.98 13.12 -9.05
N ASN A 77 -36.28 14.15 -8.58
CA ASN A 77 -36.38 15.52 -9.08
C ASN A 77 -35.35 15.84 -10.18
N SER A 78 -34.55 14.87 -10.62
CA SER A 78 -33.55 15.09 -11.66
C SER A 78 -34.19 15.21 -13.04
N ASN A 79 -33.81 16.25 -13.79
CA ASN A 79 -34.21 16.42 -15.20
C ASN A 79 -33.47 15.46 -16.15
N LYS A 80 -32.50 14.68 -15.65
CA LYS A 80 -31.74 13.71 -16.45
C LYS A 80 -32.40 12.34 -16.35
N SER A 81 -32.94 11.84 -17.46
CA SER A 81 -33.64 10.54 -17.53
C SER A 81 -32.80 9.37 -16.98
N SER A 82 -31.48 9.40 -17.14
CA SER A 82 -30.58 8.37 -16.63
C SER A 82 -30.50 8.30 -15.10
N LEU A 83 -30.94 9.35 -14.38
CA LEU A 83 -30.96 9.39 -12.92
C LEU A 83 -32.36 9.08 -12.35
N GLN A 84 -33.39 9.19 -13.19
CA GLN A 84 -34.79 8.97 -12.79
C GLN A 84 -35.11 7.50 -12.51
N ASN A 85 -34.16 6.56 -12.65
CA ASN A 85 -34.34 5.14 -12.35
C ASN A 85 -33.34 4.61 -11.30
N ILE A 86 -32.72 5.50 -10.51
CA ILE A 86 -31.76 5.11 -9.48
C ILE A 86 -32.44 4.99 -8.12
N TYR A 87 -32.15 3.87 -7.45
CA TYR A 87 -32.64 3.52 -6.12
C TYR A 87 -31.46 3.34 -5.16
N LEU A 88 -31.62 3.76 -3.91
CA LEU A 88 -30.75 3.44 -2.80
C LEU A 88 -31.30 2.20 -2.11
N ILE A 89 -30.52 1.13 -2.07
CA ILE A 89 -30.81 -0.06 -1.27
C ILE A 89 -29.97 0.00 0.00
N GLU A 90 -30.63 -0.13 1.15
CA GLU A 90 -29.97 -0.28 2.45
C GLU A 90 -30.11 -1.73 2.92
N CYS A 91 -29.02 -2.40 3.26
CA CYS A 91 -29.01 -3.83 3.57
C CYS A 91 -27.97 -4.20 4.62
N ASN A 92 -27.97 -5.46 5.05
CA ASN A 92 -27.06 -5.96 6.07
C ASN A 92 -25.68 -6.39 5.56
N ASP A 93 -25.46 -6.44 4.24
CA ASP A 93 -24.20 -6.88 3.64
C ASP A 93 -24.09 -6.37 2.19
N LEU A 94 -23.00 -5.65 1.88
CA LEU A 94 -22.73 -5.05 0.56
C LEU A 94 -22.51 -6.11 -0.54
N LYS A 95 -22.26 -7.39 -0.20
CA LYS A 95 -22.17 -8.49 -1.17
C LYS A 95 -23.39 -8.61 -2.09
N LEU A 96 -24.56 -8.17 -1.62
CA LEU A 96 -25.75 -8.10 -2.46
C LEU A 96 -25.53 -7.21 -3.69
N MET A 97 -24.88 -6.05 -3.56
CA MET A 97 -24.60 -5.13 -4.66
C MET A 97 -23.84 -5.84 -5.78
N ASN A 98 -22.72 -6.48 -5.42
CA ASN A 98 -21.87 -7.21 -6.36
C ASN A 98 -22.67 -8.33 -7.03
N GLN A 99 -23.41 -9.13 -6.25
CA GLN A 99 -24.17 -10.25 -6.79
C GLN A 99 -25.34 -9.81 -7.68
N LEU A 100 -25.95 -8.64 -7.45
CA LEU A 100 -26.96 -8.06 -8.35
C LEU A 100 -26.34 -7.63 -9.68
N TYR A 101 -25.17 -6.99 -9.64
CA TYR A 101 -24.45 -6.60 -10.85
C TYR A 101 -23.96 -7.82 -11.64
N ASP A 102 -23.28 -8.76 -10.98
CA ASP A 102 -22.60 -9.87 -11.64
C ASP A 102 -23.58 -10.88 -12.25
N ARG A 103 -24.65 -11.22 -11.52
CA ARG A 103 -25.58 -12.29 -11.93
C ARG A 103 -26.84 -11.76 -12.62
N PHE A 104 -27.17 -10.49 -12.44
CA PHE A 104 -28.44 -9.90 -12.85
C PHE A 104 -28.29 -8.55 -13.55
N LYS A 105 -27.15 -8.30 -14.22
CA LYS A 105 -26.88 -7.07 -14.98
C LYS A 105 -27.96 -6.67 -15.98
N GLN A 106 -28.66 -7.64 -16.61
CA GLN A 106 -29.79 -7.32 -17.49
C GLN A 106 -30.96 -6.61 -16.78
N PHE A 107 -31.05 -6.74 -15.45
CA PHE A 107 -32.06 -6.12 -14.60
C PHE A 107 -31.48 -4.95 -13.78
N TYR A 108 -30.20 -5.03 -13.39
CA TYR A 108 -29.47 -4.03 -12.60
C TYR A 108 -28.18 -3.62 -13.33
N PRO A 109 -28.29 -2.87 -14.43
CA PRO A 109 -27.15 -2.60 -15.32
C PRO A 109 -26.08 -1.68 -14.71
N ARG A 110 -26.43 -0.94 -13.65
CA ARG A 110 -25.54 -0.05 -12.90
C ARG A 110 -25.79 -0.22 -11.41
N VAL A 111 -24.73 -0.45 -10.65
CA VAL A 111 -24.71 -0.40 -9.18
C VAL A 111 -23.49 0.39 -8.72
N GLU A 112 -23.56 1.02 -7.56
CA GLU A 112 -22.47 1.81 -6.99
C GLU A 112 -22.60 1.84 -5.47
N ASP A 113 -21.51 1.64 -4.72
CA ASP A 113 -21.52 1.80 -3.26
C ASP A 113 -21.89 3.25 -2.91
N ALA A 114 -22.82 3.44 -1.98
CA ALA A 114 -23.27 4.77 -1.58
C ALA A 114 -22.48 5.34 -0.39
N SER A 115 -21.45 4.63 0.10
CA SER A 115 -20.54 5.10 1.13
C SER A 115 -19.44 5.99 0.55
N ALA A 116 -19.35 7.23 1.04
CA ALA A 116 -18.16 8.06 0.84
C ALA A 116 -17.13 7.64 1.90
N GLN A 117 -16.16 6.83 1.51
CA GLN A 117 -14.97 6.60 2.34
C GLN A 117 -13.97 7.72 2.04
N THR A 118 -13.52 8.43 3.07
CA THR A 118 -12.32 9.25 2.97
C THR A 118 -11.14 8.32 2.77
N LEU A 119 -10.24 8.65 1.85
CA LEU A 119 -8.97 7.92 1.69
C LEU A 119 -8.27 7.85 3.06
N TYR A 120 -7.61 6.74 3.36
CA TYR A 120 -6.77 6.63 4.54
C TYR A 120 -5.61 7.62 4.41
N VAL A 121 -5.56 8.57 5.35
CA VAL A 121 -4.50 9.57 5.44
C VAL A 121 -3.69 9.24 6.69
N PRO A 122 -2.41 8.85 6.57
CA PRO A 122 -1.53 8.71 7.72
C PRO A 122 -1.49 9.98 8.56
N ASN A 123 -1.34 9.81 9.87
CA ASN A 123 -1.25 10.94 10.80
C ASN A 123 0.07 11.76 10.68
N ASP A 124 1.02 11.30 9.87
CA ASP A 124 2.29 11.94 9.53
C ASP A 124 2.34 12.42 8.06
N PHE A 125 1.23 12.32 7.31
CA PHE A 125 1.14 12.73 5.92
C PHE A 125 0.61 14.16 5.74
N GLY A 126 1.19 14.88 4.77
CA GLY A 126 0.75 16.21 4.34
C GLY A 126 0.92 17.29 5.41
N THR A 127 0.10 18.36 5.35
CA THR A 127 0.14 19.45 6.34
C THR A 127 -0.37 19.06 7.74
N THR A 128 -1.01 17.88 7.85
CA THR A 128 -1.36 17.24 9.11
C THR A 128 -0.21 16.45 9.73
N GLY A 129 0.89 16.29 8.99
CA GLY A 129 2.00 15.43 9.37
C GLY A 129 2.77 15.92 10.59
N GLY A 130 2.95 15.05 11.57
CA GLY A 130 3.56 15.32 12.87
C GLY A 130 4.81 16.22 12.84
N TYR A 131 4.91 17.09 13.84
CA TYR A 131 5.97 18.07 14.17
C TYR A 131 6.47 19.04 13.06
N THR A 132 6.45 18.69 11.78
CA THR A 132 7.10 19.44 10.70
C THR A 132 6.15 20.32 9.90
N GLY A 133 4.88 19.89 9.72
CA GLY A 133 3.88 20.62 8.91
C GLY A 133 4.27 20.78 7.44
N ILE A 134 5.13 19.91 6.92
CA ILE A 134 5.66 19.94 5.55
C ILE A 134 4.81 19.04 4.67
N ASP A 135 4.36 19.56 3.53
CA ASP A 135 3.63 18.74 2.56
C ASP A 135 4.59 17.87 1.72
N GLN A 136 4.27 16.59 1.59
CA GLN A 136 5.00 15.62 0.77
C GLN A 136 4.29 15.44 -0.58
N GLU A 137 4.29 16.51 -1.37
CA GLU A 137 3.63 16.55 -2.68
C GLU A 137 4.09 15.43 -3.62
N GLU A 138 5.32 14.93 -3.46
CA GLU A 138 5.83 13.78 -4.19
C GLU A 138 4.99 12.51 -4.00
N LEU A 139 4.41 12.30 -2.81
CA LEU A 139 3.57 11.15 -2.50
C LEU A 139 2.16 11.32 -3.10
N ASN A 140 1.61 12.53 -3.08
CA ASN A 140 0.37 12.85 -3.81
C ASN A 140 0.54 12.63 -5.32
N TYR A 141 1.68 13.06 -5.87
CA TYR A 141 1.96 12.96 -7.29
C TYR A 141 2.03 11.51 -7.81
N ILE A 142 2.46 10.56 -6.97
CA ILE A 142 2.45 9.12 -7.27
C ILE A 142 1.19 8.39 -6.77
N ARG A 143 0.19 9.13 -6.22
CA ARG A 143 -1.07 8.59 -5.68
C ARG A 143 -0.89 7.62 -4.51
N ALA A 144 0.04 7.96 -3.60
CA ALA A 144 0.32 7.15 -2.42
C ALA A 144 -0.90 6.98 -1.49
N PRO A 145 -1.71 8.02 -1.19
CA PRO A 145 -2.90 7.85 -0.34
C PRO A 145 -3.87 6.80 -0.89
N GLU A 146 -4.20 6.87 -2.19
CA GLU A 146 -5.06 5.87 -2.82
C GLU A 146 -4.40 4.48 -2.82
N THR A 147 -3.07 4.43 -2.92
CA THR A 147 -2.32 3.16 -2.86
C THR A 147 -2.47 2.51 -1.49
N TRP A 148 -2.41 3.28 -0.41
CA TRP A 148 -2.51 2.76 0.96
C TRP A 148 -3.90 2.20 1.28
N ASP A 149 -4.95 2.70 0.64
CA ASP A 149 -6.32 2.14 0.76
C ASP A 149 -6.45 0.71 0.21
N LEU A 150 -5.47 0.25 -0.57
CA LEU A 150 -5.45 -1.13 -1.08
C LEU A 150 -4.84 -2.12 -0.08
N LEU A 151 -4.25 -1.64 1.02
CA LEU A 151 -3.42 -2.42 1.93
C LEU A 151 -4.17 -2.84 3.21
N ASP A 152 -3.77 -3.98 3.77
CA ASP A 152 -4.17 -4.38 5.13
C ASP A 152 -3.28 -3.70 6.20
N ILE A 153 -3.45 -2.37 6.33
CA ILE A 153 -2.65 -1.54 7.24
C ILE A 153 -2.80 -2.00 8.69
N ALA A 154 -4.00 -2.44 9.09
CA ALA A 154 -4.31 -2.86 10.46
C ALA A 154 -3.43 -4.04 10.93
N ASN A 155 -2.95 -4.86 10.00
CA ASN A 155 -2.07 -5.99 10.28
C ASN A 155 -0.60 -5.73 9.90
N GLY A 156 -0.25 -4.52 9.43
CA GLY A 156 1.10 -4.17 8.99
C GLY A 156 1.51 -4.85 7.69
N GLY A 157 0.54 -5.08 6.80
CA GLY A 157 0.70 -5.84 5.57
C GLY A 157 0.41 -7.33 5.71
N SER A 158 0.14 -7.97 4.58
CA SER A 158 -0.24 -9.38 4.55
C SER A 158 0.97 -10.33 4.46
N ASN A 159 2.11 -9.86 3.92
CA ASN A 159 3.16 -10.77 3.44
C ASN A 159 4.57 -10.50 3.98
N ASN A 160 4.73 -9.60 4.97
CA ASN A 160 6.02 -9.29 5.61
C ASN A 160 7.16 -9.06 4.59
N VAL A 161 6.87 -8.23 3.58
CA VAL A 161 7.81 -7.88 2.51
C VAL A 161 8.93 -6.99 3.04
N ILE A 162 10.15 -7.26 2.60
CA ILE A 162 11.35 -6.51 2.97
C ILE A 162 11.98 -5.86 1.72
N ILE A 163 12.38 -4.59 1.87
CA ILE A 163 13.16 -3.83 0.91
C ILE A 163 14.64 -3.98 1.27
N GLY A 164 15.47 -4.43 0.34
CA GLY A 164 16.92 -4.39 0.48
C GLY A 164 17.47 -3.05 0.00
N ILE A 165 18.29 -2.36 0.80
CA ILE A 165 18.96 -1.12 0.38
C ILE A 165 20.47 -1.28 0.54
N ALA A 166 21.20 -1.27 -0.57
CA ALA A 166 22.66 -1.28 -0.56
C ALA A 166 23.19 0.13 -0.80
N ASP A 167 23.68 0.78 0.26
CA ASP A 167 24.10 2.18 0.21
C ASP A 167 25.22 2.50 1.25
N ASN A 168 25.60 3.77 1.38
CA ASN A 168 26.63 4.25 2.30
C ASN A 168 25.99 4.70 3.62
N ASP A 169 26.25 3.92 4.68
CA ASP A 169 25.89 4.17 6.07
C ASP A 169 24.40 4.48 6.34
N PHE A 170 23.93 4.06 7.50
CA PHE A 170 22.52 4.10 7.88
C PHE A 170 22.42 4.57 9.33
N ASN A 171 21.73 5.69 9.55
CA ASN A 171 21.30 6.11 10.86
C ASN A 171 20.02 5.35 11.26
N THR A 172 20.18 4.15 11.80
CA THR A 172 19.07 3.30 12.28
C THR A 172 18.37 3.87 13.53
N ASN A 173 18.91 4.93 14.13
CA ASN A 173 18.37 5.58 15.31
C ASN A 173 17.58 6.85 14.97
N HIS A 174 17.46 7.20 13.69
CA HIS A 174 16.56 8.27 13.26
C HIS A 174 15.12 7.93 13.67
N GLU A 175 14.36 8.91 14.14
CA GLU A 175 13.04 8.68 14.74
C GLU A 175 12.06 7.99 13.78
N ASP A 176 12.05 8.39 12.51
CA ASP A 176 11.27 7.73 11.45
C ASP A 176 11.86 6.44 10.88
N LEU A 177 13.06 6.04 11.31
CA LEU A 177 13.70 4.80 10.85
C LEU A 177 13.96 3.82 12.00
N LEU A 178 13.55 4.18 13.22
CA LEU A 178 13.71 3.34 14.39
C LEU A 178 12.94 2.03 14.21
N ASN A 179 13.62 0.90 14.40
CA ASN A 179 13.10 -0.45 14.16
C ASN A 179 12.62 -0.73 12.72
N ARG A 180 12.88 0.19 11.79
CA ARG A 180 12.54 0.07 10.36
C ARG A 180 13.67 -0.58 9.57
N ILE A 181 14.91 -0.22 9.91
CA ILE A 181 16.13 -0.64 9.23
C ILE A 181 16.92 -1.60 10.11
N GLU A 182 17.30 -2.75 9.55
CA GLU A 182 18.32 -3.64 10.10
C GLU A 182 19.53 -3.68 9.15
N VAL A 183 20.70 -3.25 9.60
CA VAL A 183 21.93 -3.40 8.81
C VAL A 183 22.48 -4.82 9.01
N VAL A 184 22.54 -5.55 7.92
CA VAL A 184 22.79 -7.00 7.91
C VAL A 184 24.04 -7.38 7.12
N TYR A 185 24.62 -6.42 6.40
CA TYR A 185 25.85 -6.62 5.64
C TYR A 185 26.69 -5.34 5.57
N GLY A 186 28.02 -5.47 5.58
CA GLY A 186 28.95 -4.33 5.58
C GLY A 186 29.22 -3.72 6.96
N ASN A 187 30.07 -2.70 7.00
CA ASN A 187 30.44 -2.00 8.23
C ASN A 187 29.71 -0.67 8.28
N ASN A 188 28.65 -0.59 9.10
CA ASN A 188 27.87 0.63 9.27
C ASN A 188 28.57 1.61 10.23
N ASN A 189 28.70 2.86 9.80
CA ASN A 189 29.02 3.96 10.68
C ASN A 189 27.81 4.92 10.76
N PRO A 190 26.88 4.74 11.73
CA PRO A 190 25.69 5.58 11.85
C PRO A 190 26.01 7.04 12.17
N ASN A 191 27.25 7.32 12.61
CA ASN A 191 27.76 8.64 12.93
C ASN A 191 28.73 9.16 11.87
N ALA A 192 28.82 8.54 10.68
CA ALA A 192 29.75 8.96 9.64
C ALA A 192 29.54 10.45 9.34
N THR A 193 30.58 11.27 9.50
CA THR A 193 30.55 12.71 9.25
C THR A 193 31.58 13.11 8.19
N GLY A 194 31.26 14.13 7.37
CA GLY A 194 32.29 14.84 6.58
C GLY A 194 32.58 14.35 5.16
N THR A 195 31.69 13.58 4.50
CA THR A 195 31.70 13.44 3.03
C THR A 195 30.31 13.65 2.45
N ASN A 196 30.21 14.11 1.20
CA ASN A 196 28.94 14.35 0.50
C ASN A 196 28.02 13.10 0.40
N ASN A 197 28.55 11.91 0.71
CA ASN A 197 27.82 10.64 0.64
C ASN A 197 27.74 9.90 1.99
N ALA A 198 28.22 10.49 3.09
CA ALA A 198 28.10 9.88 4.42
C ALA A 198 26.61 9.86 4.85
N ASN A 199 26.08 8.67 5.15
CA ASN A 199 24.67 8.39 5.46
C ASN A 199 23.67 8.60 4.31
N HIS A 200 24.12 8.56 3.05
CA HIS A 200 23.21 8.57 1.90
C HIS A 200 22.16 7.43 1.99
N GLY A 201 22.52 6.30 2.59
CA GLY A 201 21.58 5.21 2.88
C GLY A 201 20.41 5.60 3.77
N THR A 202 20.59 6.57 4.66
CA THR A 202 19.50 7.11 5.51
C THR A 202 18.45 7.84 4.67
N TYR A 203 18.89 8.71 3.76
CA TYR A 203 18.01 9.46 2.85
C TYR A 203 17.24 8.52 1.92
N VAL A 204 17.95 7.55 1.34
CA VAL A 204 17.35 6.55 0.45
C VAL A 204 16.33 5.69 1.20
N SER A 205 16.64 5.30 2.43
CA SER A 205 15.75 4.49 3.27
C SER A 205 14.48 5.23 3.66
N SER A 206 14.56 6.53 3.97
CA SER A 206 13.38 7.32 4.31
C SER A 206 12.42 7.46 3.14
N MET A 207 12.93 7.64 1.92
CA MET A 207 12.09 7.68 0.72
C MET A 207 11.42 6.33 0.41
N ALA A 208 12.08 5.22 0.73
CA ALA A 208 11.56 3.89 0.46
C ALA A 208 10.45 3.51 1.44
N SER A 209 10.71 3.64 2.76
CA SER A 209 9.78 3.18 3.79
C SER A 209 10.06 3.78 5.17
N ALA A 210 10.13 5.11 5.31
CA ALA A 210 9.99 5.75 6.62
C ALA A 210 8.75 5.23 7.37
N ASN A 211 8.83 5.19 8.70
CA ASN A 211 7.73 4.80 9.59
C ASN A 211 6.52 5.71 9.35
N THR A 212 5.55 5.21 8.57
CA THR A 212 4.31 5.94 8.25
C THR A 212 3.21 5.62 9.26
N ASP A 213 2.35 6.60 9.54
CA ASP A 213 1.32 6.62 10.59
C ASP A 213 1.85 6.58 12.04
N ASN A 214 3.05 7.11 12.29
CA ASN A 214 3.69 7.09 13.61
C ASN A 214 3.49 8.38 14.45
N GLY A 215 2.89 9.42 13.87
CA GLY A 215 2.57 10.71 14.49
C GLY A 215 3.72 11.72 14.50
N ILE A 216 4.82 11.46 13.80
CA ILE A 216 6.01 12.32 13.72
C ILE A 216 6.57 12.35 12.30
N GLY A 217 7.33 13.39 11.96
CA GLY A 217 8.23 13.35 10.81
C GLY A 217 7.57 13.31 9.44
N MET A 218 7.81 12.22 8.70
CA MET A 218 7.45 12.02 7.29
C MET A 218 6.86 10.63 7.02
N SER A 219 5.98 10.55 6.02
CA SER A 219 5.50 9.30 5.44
C SER A 219 6.38 8.83 4.28
N ALA A 220 6.23 7.57 3.88
CA ALA A 220 6.85 6.99 2.69
C ALA A 220 5.94 5.99 2.01
N ILE A 221 6.10 5.84 0.68
CA ILE A 221 5.24 4.95 -0.11
C ILE A 221 5.25 3.50 0.40
N GLY A 222 6.40 2.98 0.86
CA GLY A 222 6.51 1.63 1.42
C GLY A 222 5.80 1.41 2.76
N PHE A 223 5.28 2.47 3.40
CA PHE A 223 4.45 2.47 4.61
C PHE A 223 5.02 1.65 5.80
N TYR A 224 4.78 0.34 5.81
CA TYR A 224 5.18 -0.61 6.84
C TYR A 224 6.21 -1.65 6.36
N ALA A 225 6.72 -1.56 5.13
CA ALA A 225 7.75 -2.47 4.63
C ALA A 225 9.03 -2.34 5.47
N LYS A 226 9.65 -3.46 5.84
CA LYS A 226 10.93 -3.43 6.58
C LYS A 226 12.09 -3.19 5.62
N ILE A 227 13.19 -2.69 6.15
CA ILE A 227 14.41 -2.46 5.37
C ILE A 227 15.53 -3.35 5.91
N TYR A 228 16.10 -4.16 5.02
CA TYR A 228 17.41 -4.76 5.22
C TYR A 228 18.45 -3.94 4.49
N ALA A 229 19.47 -3.49 5.22
CA ALA A 229 20.48 -2.58 4.72
C ALA A 229 21.84 -3.26 4.59
N ALA A 230 22.49 -3.02 3.45
CA ALA A 230 23.90 -3.29 3.26
C ALA A 230 24.65 -1.96 3.28
N ALA A 231 25.49 -1.73 4.29
CA ALA A 231 26.43 -0.59 4.38
C ALA A 231 27.60 -0.80 3.39
N LYS A 232 27.24 -0.91 2.12
CA LYS A 232 28.12 -1.19 0.99
C LYS A 232 27.39 -0.89 -0.33
N SER A 233 27.68 0.27 -0.94
CA SER A 233 27.16 0.67 -2.25
C SER A 233 27.81 -0.09 -3.42
N ARG A 234 27.62 -1.41 -3.48
CA ARG A 234 28.19 -2.31 -4.51
C ARG A 234 27.29 -3.51 -4.79
N SER A 235 27.54 -4.19 -5.91
CA SER A 235 26.76 -5.35 -6.35
C SER A 235 26.79 -6.53 -5.37
N ASP A 236 27.87 -6.72 -4.62
CA ASP A 236 27.95 -7.78 -3.62
C ASP A 236 27.11 -7.48 -2.36
N GLY A 237 26.83 -6.20 -2.07
CA GLY A 237 25.84 -5.80 -1.08
C GLY A 237 24.41 -6.16 -1.52
N LEU A 238 24.07 -5.89 -2.77
CA LEU A 238 22.77 -6.26 -3.35
C LEU A 238 22.58 -7.78 -3.40
N ASP A 239 23.60 -8.53 -3.81
CA ASP A 239 23.57 -9.99 -3.85
C ASP A 239 23.36 -10.57 -2.45
N ALA A 240 24.05 -10.06 -1.43
CA ALA A 240 23.87 -10.49 -0.04
C ALA A 240 22.43 -10.23 0.46
N LEU A 241 21.87 -9.06 0.17
CA LEU A 241 20.50 -8.71 0.54
C LEU A 241 19.47 -9.60 -0.17
N SER A 242 19.66 -9.91 -1.45
CA SER A 242 18.74 -10.74 -2.24
C SER A 242 18.60 -12.18 -1.73
N GLN A 243 19.53 -12.65 -0.90
CA GLN A 243 19.51 -13.99 -0.31
C GLN A 243 18.73 -14.04 1.01
N MET A 244 18.30 -12.90 1.54
CA MET A 244 17.65 -12.82 2.84
C MET A 244 16.15 -13.08 2.73
N ALA A 245 15.62 -13.81 3.70
CA ALA A 245 14.20 -14.16 3.72
C ALA A 245 13.32 -12.91 3.74
N GLY A 246 12.30 -12.89 2.90
CA GLY A 246 11.34 -11.76 2.80
C GLY A 246 11.80 -10.61 1.92
N VAL A 247 13.08 -10.54 1.52
CA VAL A 247 13.53 -9.53 0.55
C VAL A 247 12.94 -9.84 -0.81
N LYS A 248 12.20 -8.88 -1.38
CA LYS A 248 11.56 -9.00 -2.70
C LYS A 248 11.98 -7.93 -3.68
N VAL A 249 12.61 -6.87 -3.19
CA VAL A 249 13.15 -5.80 -4.00
C VAL A 249 14.45 -5.31 -3.37
N VAL A 250 15.45 -5.02 -4.20
CA VAL A 250 16.69 -4.39 -3.80
C VAL A 250 16.89 -3.07 -4.55
N ASN A 251 17.32 -2.03 -3.83
CA ASN A 251 17.54 -0.69 -4.36
C ASN A 251 19.03 -0.35 -4.44
N ALA A 252 19.45 0.20 -5.58
CA ALA A 252 20.78 0.74 -5.83
C ALA A 252 20.72 2.22 -6.25
N SER A 253 21.05 3.12 -5.33
CA SER A 253 21.11 4.57 -5.60
C SER A 253 22.55 5.07 -5.85
N TRP A 254 23.33 4.27 -6.58
CA TRP A 254 24.73 4.52 -6.93
C TRP A 254 25.02 3.99 -8.33
N GLY A 255 26.12 4.45 -8.93
CA GLY A 255 26.54 3.95 -10.24
C GLY A 255 27.74 4.67 -10.80
N LEU A 256 28.05 4.37 -12.06
CA LEU A 256 29.15 4.97 -12.81
C LEU A 256 28.69 5.22 -14.25
N SER A 257 29.19 6.30 -14.86
CA SER A 257 29.03 6.54 -16.30
C SER A 257 29.76 5.46 -17.09
N SER A 258 29.13 4.98 -18.16
CA SER A 258 29.51 3.83 -19.00
C SER A 258 30.94 3.30 -18.81
N PHE A 259 31.09 2.24 -18.01
CA PHE A 259 32.31 1.42 -17.95
C PHE A 259 32.19 0.25 -18.94
N SER A 260 33.20 0.05 -19.79
CA SER A 260 33.23 -0.99 -20.82
C SER A 260 34.45 -1.89 -20.68
N PRO A 261 34.32 -2.94 -19.85
CA PRO A 261 34.73 -4.31 -20.18
C PRO A 261 33.67 -5.36 -19.73
N PRO A 262 33.79 -6.64 -20.14
CA PRO A 262 32.98 -7.72 -19.58
C PRO A 262 33.15 -7.75 -18.06
N SER A 263 32.05 -7.63 -17.33
CA SER A 263 32.06 -7.69 -15.87
C SER A 263 31.15 -8.80 -15.38
N ILE A 264 31.42 -9.32 -14.18
CA ILE A 264 30.56 -10.28 -13.48
C ILE A 264 29.22 -9.63 -13.09
N THR A 265 29.13 -8.30 -13.09
CA THR A 265 28.03 -7.54 -12.49
C THR A 265 26.67 -7.80 -13.16
N PRO A 266 26.51 -7.84 -14.49
CA PRO A 266 25.25 -8.25 -15.13
C PRO A 266 24.75 -9.61 -14.67
N ILE A 267 25.67 -10.59 -14.54
CA ILE A 267 25.34 -11.96 -14.09
C ILE A 267 24.83 -11.94 -12.64
N VAL A 268 25.33 -11.03 -11.80
CA VAL A 268 24.81 -10.85 -10.43
C VAL A 268 23.36 -10.37 -10.46
N TYR A 269 23.01 -9.41 -11.32
CA TYR A 269 21.64 -8.89 -11.41
C TYR A 269 20.66 -9.92 -11.99
N GLU A 270 21.09 -10.70 -12.99
CA GLU A 270 20.34 -11.86 -13.47
C GLU A 270 20.10 -12.86 -12.33
N GLY A 271 21.14 -13.21 -11.56
CA GLY A 271 21.03 -14.11 -10.42
C GLY A 271 20.15 -13.59 -9.27
N ILE A 272 20.05 -12.27 -9.07
CA ILE A 272 19.11 -11.67 -8.12
C ILE A 272 17.67 -11.86 -8.60
N ASN A 273 17.39 -11.61 -9.89
CA ASN A 273 16.07 -11.83 -10.47
C ASN A 273 15.66 -13.31 -10.46
N ASP A 274 16.60 -14.23 -10.72
CA ASP A 274 16.36 -15.68 -10.65
C ASP A 274 15.94 -16.16 -9.26
N ARG A 275 16.24 -15.39 -8.19
CA ARG A 275 15.77 -15.65 -6.82
C ARG A 275 14.37 -15.06 -6.54
N GLY A 276 13.72 -14.48 -7.54
CA GLY A 276 12.43 -13.82 -7.38
C GLY A 276 12.52 -12.45 -6.69
N VAL A 277 13.67 -11.76 -6.83
CA VAL A 277 13.93 -10.44 -6.23
C VAL A 277 14.14 -9.41 -7.33
N VAL A 278 13.39 -8.30 -7.27
CA VAL A 278 13.46 -7.21 -8.25
C VAL A 278 14.66 -6.31 -7.94
N VAL A 279 15.39 -5.88 -8.97
CA VAL A 279 16.46 -4.87 -8.83
C VAL A 279 15.96 -3.53 -9.35
N VAL A 280 16.00 -2.50 -8.51
CA VAL A 280 15.67 -1.12 -8.87
C VAL A 280 16.92 -0.26 -8.73
N ALA A 281 17.23 0.56 -9.73
CA ALA A 281 18.43 1.39 -9.69
C ALA A 281 18.19 2.82 -10.20
N ALA A 282 18.85 3.77 -9.55
CA ALA A 282 18.85 5.17 -9.94
C ALA A 282 19.62 5.37 -11.26
N ALA A 283 18.99 6.01 -12.23
CA ALA A 283 19.52 6.16 -13.59
C ALA A 283 20.69 7.14 -13.73
N GLY A 284 21.04 7.88 -12.68
CA GLY A 284 22.13 8.83 -12.69
C GLY A 284 21.67 10.27 -12.85
N ASN A 285 22.49 11.19 -12.33
CA ASN A 285 22.13 12.60 -12.17
C ASN A 285 22.65 13.47 -13.33
N GLY A 286 22.79 12.90 -14.53
CA GLY A 286 23.31 13.62 -15.70
C GLY A 286 24.68 14.25 -15.42
N LEU A 287 24.83 15.54 -15.77
CA LEU A 287 26.08 16.28 -15.60
C LEU A 287 26.54 16.36 -14.13
N ASP A 288 25.62 16.37 -13.17
CA ASP A 288 25.96 16.37 -11.74
C ASP A 288 26.64 15.06 -11.30
N SER A 289 26.44 13.97 -12.07
CA SER A 289 27.16 12.70 -11.90
C SER A 289 28.39 12.54 -12.80
N GLY A 290 28.82 13.61 -13.48
CA GLY A 290 29.93 13.57 -14.44
C GLY A 290 29.63 12.75 -15.70
N SER A 291 28.34 12.50 -15.98
CA SER A 291 27.86 11.76 -17.14
C SER A 291 27.14 12.70 -18.10
N ASN A 292 27.25 12.49 -19.40
CA ASN A 292 26.29 13.10 -20.32
C ASN A 292 24.92 12.48 -20.04
N SER A 293 23.87 13.29 -19.89
CA SER A 293 22.51 12.83 -19.60
C SER A 293 21.94 11.83 -20.62
N THR A 294 22.57 11.64 -21.78
CA THR A 294 22.16 10.64 -22.78
C THR A 294 22.96 9.32 -22.75
N ASN A 295 24.06 9.24 -22.00
CA ASN A 295 24.87 8.02 -21.88
C ASN A 295 24.14 6.91 -21.11
N TYR A 296 24.73 5.71 -21.07
CA TYR A 296 24.28 4.68 -20.13
C TYR A 296 24.93 4.85 -18.76
N TYR A 297 24.17 4.52 -17.72
CA TYR A 297 24.59 4.61 -16.33
C TYR A 297 24.40 3.26 -15.67
N ILE A 298 25.47 2.71 -15.10
CA ILE A 298 25.51 1.34 -14.62
C ILE A 298 25.43 1.33 -13.09
N PRO A 299 24.56 0.51 -12.46
CA PRO A 299 23.86 -0.66 -13.04
C PRO A 299 22.50 -0.41 -13.66
N ALA A 300 21.95 0.81 -13.59
CA ALA A 300 20.58 1.08 -14.05
C ALA A 300 20.33 0.68 -15.51
N SER A 301 21.30 0.84 -16.40
CA SER A 301 21.16 0.44 -17.81
C SER A 301 21.41 -1.05 -18.08
N TYR A 302 21.62 -1.90 -17.07
CA TYR A 302 21.70 -3.34 -17.28
C TYR A 302 20.32 -3.96 -17.53
N LYS A 303 20.33 -5.08 -18.25
CA LYS A 303 19.15 -5.91 -18.42
C LYS A 303 18.67 -6.43 -17.05
N ASP A 304 17.35 -6.60 -16.92
CA ASP A 304 16.68 -7.10 -15.71
C ASP A 304 16.91 -6.18 -14.47
N VAL A 305 17.28 -4.92 -14.71
CA VAL A 305 17.32 -3.85 -13.70
C VAL A 305 16.32 -2.79 -14.10
N ILE A 306 15.42 -2.43 -13.18
CA ILE A 306 14.45 -1.36 -13.40
C ILE A 306 15.18 -0.02 -13.27
N SER A 307 15.39 0.64 -14.40
CA SER A 307 16.08 1.93 -14.49
C SER A 307 15.14 3.08 -14.20
N VAL A 308 15.37 3.78 -13.08
CA VAL A 308 14.51 4.87 -12.62
C VAL A 308 15.19 6.22 -12.82
N SER A 309 14.64 7.02 -13.72
CA SER A 309 15.00 8.43 -13.85
C SER A 309 13.98 9.32 -13.13
N ALA A 310 13.97 10.61 -13.43
CA ALA A 310 13.43 11.62 -12.56
C ALA A 310 12.43 12.54 -13.27
N VAL A 311 11.44 13.03 -12.53
CA VAL A 311 10.45 14.01 -12.99
C VAL A 311 10.10 14.97 -11.87
N GLY A 312 9.77 16.22 -12.21
CA GLY A 312 9.27 17.21 -11.27
C GLY A 312 7.82 16.91 -10.86
N HIS A 313 7.56 16.95 -9.55
CA HIS A 313 6.23 16.69 -8.97
C HIS A 313 5.49 17.98 -8.58
N LYS A 314 6.23 19.09 -8.45
CA LYS A 314 5.70 20.41 -8.07
C LYS A 314 6.41 21.54 -8.81
N ASN A 315 5.70 22.64 -8.97
CA ASN A 315 6.28 23.91 -9.41
C ASN A 315 6.94 24.56 -8.19
N TYR A 316 8.26 24.60 -8.16
CA TYR A 316 8.97 24.98 -6.94
C TYR A 316 10.33 25.61 -7.25
N ILE A 317 10.75 26.53 -6.39
CA ILE A 317 12.04 27.22 -6.47
C ILE A 317 12.76 27.05 -5.14
N SER A 318 13.94 26.42 -5.16
CA SER A 318 14.87 26.44 -4.02
C SER A 318 16.23 26.95 -4.47
N GLY A 319 16.66 28.04 -3.84
CA GLY A 319 17.84 28.79 -4.25
C GLY A 319 17.75 29.23 -5.71
N SER A 320 18.67 28.77 -6.54
CA SER A 320 18.72 29.04 -7.98
C SER A 320 18.06 27.97 -8.85
N THR A 321 17.48 26.94 -8.24
CA THR A 321 16.92 25.78 -8.93
C THR A 321 15.41 25.89 -9.00
N GLU A 322 14.85 25.78 -10.21
CA GLU A 322 13.41 25.79 -10.47
C GLU A 322 12.99 24.45 -11.09
N THR A 323 11.86 23.93 -10.63
CA THR A 323 11.31 22.64 -11.04
C THR A 323 9.86 22.83 -11.45
N PHE A 324 9.37 21.95 -12.32
CA PHE A 324 8.01 22.05 -12.85
C PHE A 324 7.32 20.70 -12.83
N VAL A 325 6.01 20.71 -12.57
CA VAL A 325 5.17 19.51 -12.62
C VAL A 325 5.30 18.84 -13.99
N ASP A 326 5.45 17.52 -13.97
CA ASP A 326 5.63 16.68 -15.16
C ASP A 326 6.84 17.04 -16.03
N SER A 327 7.77 17.89 -15.58
CA SER A 327 8.97 18.22 -16.34
C SER A 327 10.12 17.29 -15.96
N HIS A 328 10.73 16.64 -16.95
CA HIS A 328 11.99 15.93 -16.75
C HIS A 328 13.16 16.90 -16.53
N ALA A 329 13.09 18.11 -17.10
CA ALA A 329 14.10 19.14 -16.98
C ALA A 329 13.88 20.02 -15.74
N TYR A 330 14.97 20.63 -15.27
CA TYR A 330 14.97 21.70 -14.26
C TYR A 330 15.71 22.93 -14.79
N LEU A 331 15.51 24.08 -14.17
CA LEU A 331 16.34 25.26 -14.39
C LEU A 331 17.30 25.42 -13.22
N LYS A 332 18.57 25.70 -13.48
CA LYS A 332 19.56 26.06 -12.46
C LYS A 332 20.32 27.28 -12.93
N ASN A 333 20.19 28.40 -12.21
CA ASN A 333 20.71 29.70 -12.65
C ASN A 333 20.24 30.11 -14.05
N GLY A 334 18.97 29.85 -14.36
CA GLY A 334 18.38 30.12 -15.68
C GLY A 334 18.89 29.21 -16.82
N GLN A 335 19.70 28.20 -16.52
CA GLN A 335 20.15 27.20 -17.50
C GLN A 335 19.35 25.91 -17.36
N ILE A 336 18.95 25.34 -18.50
CA ILE A 336 18.23 24.06 -18.54
C ILE A 336 19.19 22.92 -18.21
N GLY A 337 18.84 22.14 -17.17
CA GLY A 337 19.47 20.88 -16.81
C GLY A 337 18.49 19.71 -16.88
N SER A 338 18.99 18.48 -16.88
CA SER A 338 18.18 17.27 -16.84
C SER A 338 18.98 16.09 -16.29
N TYR A 339 18.27 15.12 -15.72
CA TYR A 339 18.84 13.84 -15.32
C TYR A 339 18.95 12.87 -16.50
N GLN A 340 19.37 11.63 -16.24
CA GLN A 340 19.62 10.67 -17.30
C GLN A 340 18.35 10.34 -18.11
N HIS A 341 18.44 10.40 -19.44
CA HIS A 341 17.37 10.06 -20.37
C HIS A 341 17.94 9.35 -21.60
N ASN A 342 17.58 8.08 -21.75
CA ASN A 342 18.05 7.20 -22.83
C ASN A 342 17.03 6.05 -23.01
N ASP A 343 17.34 5.14 -23.91
CA ASP A 343 16.52 3.97 -24.22
C ASP A 343 16.68 2.79 -23.24
N SER A 344 17.45 2.96 -22.16
CA SER A 344 17.47 2.02 -21.02
C SER A 344 16.55 2.48 -19.88
N ILE A 345 16.05 3.72 -19.88
CA ILE A 345 15.10 4.17 -18.84
C ILE A 345 13.79 3.40 -18.98
N ASP A 346 13.30 2.86 -17.86
CA ASP A 346 12.04 2.12 -17.77
C ASP A 346 10.90 2.99 -17.26
N ILE A 347 11.17 3.84 -16.27
CA ILE A 347 10.18 4.71 -15.64
C ILE A 347 10.84 5.97 -15.07
N VAL A 348 10.04 7.02 -14.83
CA VAL A 348 10.45 8.18 -14.05
C VAL A 348 9.62 8.32 -12.78
N ALA A 349 10.23 8.82 -11.71
CA ALA A 349 9.53 9.12 -10.46
C ALA A 349 10.00 10.47 -9.88
N PRO A 350 9.29 11.03 -8.89
CA PRO A 350 9.67 12.31 -8.30
C PRO A 350 11.12 12.32 -7.82
N ALA A 351 11.83 13.42 -8.05
CA ALA A 351 13.25 13.49 -7.69
C ALA A 351 13.73 14.91 -7.36
N TYR A 352 12.83 15.89 -7.44
CA TYR A 352 13.19 17.30 -7.36
C TYR A 352 12.49 17.96 -6.18
N GLY A 353 13.25 18.42 -5.19
CA GLY A 353 12.68 19.13 -4.05
C GLY A 353 11.93 18.24 -3.07
N VAL A 354 12.43 17.01 -2.85
CA VAL A 354 11.81 16.00 -1.98
C VAL A 354 12.22 16.18 -0.51
N LEU A 355 11.39 15.67 0.40
CA LEU A 355 11.66 15.62 1.83
C LEU A 355 12.43 14.33 2.19
N VAL A 356 13.51 14.44 2.97
CA VAL A 356 14.29 13.28 3.44
C VAL A 356 14.58 13.35 4.94
N ALA A 357 14.72 12.18 5.57
CA ALA A 357 15.20 12.06 6.95
C ALA A 357 16.66 12.52 7.04
N ASN A 358 16.95 13.55 7.83
CA ASN A 358 18.28 14.10 7.97
C ASN A 358 19.19 13.21 8.83
N ARG A 359 20.48 13.47 8.72
CA ARG A 359 21.56 12.84 9.45
C ARG A 359 21.83 13.47 10.83
N GLU A 360 21.49 14.75 11.03
CA GLU A 360 21.94 15.51 12.20
C GLU A 360 21.04 15.39 13.45
N TRP A 361 21.69 15.24 14.60
CA TRP A 361 21.08 15.35 15.93
C TRP A 361 20.89 16.83 16.31
N GLY A 362 20.05 17.54 15.55
CA GLY A 362 19.84 18.99 15.68
C GLY A 362 18.47 19.34 16.26
N GLY A 363 18.08 18.81 17.43
CA GLY A 363 16.72 19.02 17.97
C GLY A 363 15.62 18.55 16.99
N PRO A 364 14.33 18.82 17.29
CA PRO A 364 13.23 18.27 16.50
C PRO A 364 13.09 18.89 15.09
N TYR A 365 13.78 19.99 14.78
CA TYR A 365 13.78 20.63 13.45
C TYR A 365 14.99 20.28 12.58
N GLY A 366 16.02 19.61 13.14
CA GLY A 366 17.21 19.17 12.41
C GLY A 366 17.12 17.74 11.91
N GLN A 367 16.02 17.02 12.18
CA GLN A 367 15.82 15.62 11.79
C GLN A 367 15.34 15.46 10.34
N TYR A 368 14.97 16.53 9.62
CA TYR A 368 14.50 16.42 8.24
C TYR A 368 15.10 17.52 7.38
N ASN A 369 15.36 17.21 6.11
CA ASN A 369 15.73 18.22 5.13
C ASN A 369 14.77 18.23 3.95
N GLN A 370 14.42 19.43 3.51
CA GLN A 370 13.74 19.67 2.25
C GLN A 370 14.77 19.92 1.14
N ASP A 371 14.27 20.03 -0.09
CA ASP A 371 15.04 20.51 -1.24
C ASP A 371 16.16 19.56 -1.68
N TYR A 372 15.95 18.26 -1.49
CA TYR A 372 16.86 17.26 -2.02
C TYR A 372 16.51 16.91 -3.47
N TYR A 373 17.57 16.63 -4.24
CA TYR A 373 17.52 16.48 -5.69
C TYR A 373 18.33 15.26 -6.12
N GLY A 374 17.75 14.37 -6.92
CA GLY A 374 18.48 13.27 -7.55
C GLY A 374 17.66 12.02 -7.79
N THR A 375 18.06 11.26 -8.82
CA THR A 375 17.50 9.94 -9.13
C THR A 375 17.63 8.94 -7.97
N SER A 376 18.56 9.19 -7.03
CA SER A 376 18.69 8.47 -5.76
C SER A 376 17.45 8.52 -4.87
N PHE A 377 16.54 9.47 -5.08
CA PHE A 377 15.26 9.59 -4.36
C PHE A 377 14.09 9.01 -5.16
N ALA A 378 14.17 9.02 -6.50
CA ALA A 378 13.17 8.40 -7.37
C ALA A 378 13.18 6.86 -7.26
N ALA A 379 14.36 6.24 -7.31
CA ALA A 379 14.53 4.79 -7.23
C ALA A 379 13.94 4.15 -5.94
N PRO A 380 14.15 4.71 -4.72
CA PRO A 380 13.56 4.15 -3.51
C PRO A 380 12.04 4.30 -3.46
N MET A 381 11.44 5.34 -4.05
CA MET A 381 9.97 5.41 -4.16
C MET A 381 9.42 4.28 -5.03
N VAL A 382 10.04 4.00 -6.19
CA VAL A 382 9.69 2.84 -7.00
C VAL A 382 9.89 1.54 -6.22
N SER A 383 10.98 1.42 -5.45
CA SER A 383 11.25 0.24 -4.62
C SER A 383 10.18 0.03 -3.54
N GLY A 384 9.71 1.10 -2.89
CA GLY A 384 8.61 1.04 -1.93
C GLY A 384 7.29 0.64 -2.60
N THR A 385 6.98 1.15 -3.79
CA THR A 385 5.82 0.70 -4.58
C THR A 385 5.92 -0.80 -4.92
N VAL A 386 7.09 -1.27 -5.37
CA VAL A 386 7.31 -2.69 -5.67
C VAL A 386 7.10 -3.56 -4.42
N ALA A 387 7.56 -3.11 -3.25
CA ALA A 387 7.32 -3.82 -2.00
C ALA A 387 5.82 -3.98 -1.71
N LEU A 388 5.02 -2.92 -1.95
CA LEU A 388 3.57 -2.99 -1.81
C LEU A 388 2.89 -3.88 -2.87
N MET A 389 3.42 -3.92 -4.10
CA MET A 389 2.94 -4.87 -5.13
C MET A 389 3.11 -6.32 -4.65
N PHE A 390 4.25 -6.65 -4.04
CA PHE A 390 4.47 -7.96 -3.42
C PHE A 390 3.64 -8.17 -2.15
N ASP A 391 3.27 -7.12 -1.42
CA ASP A 391 2.42 -7.26 -0.25
C ASP A 391 1.00 -7.66 -0.63
N VAL A 392 0.43 -7.05 -1.68
CA VAL A 392 -0.91 -7.43 -2.16
C VAL A 392 -0.90 -8.69 -3.04
N ASN A 393 0.24 -9.04 -3.62
CA ASN A 393 0.41 -10.25 -4.43
C ASN A 393 1.85 -10.79 -4.33
N TYR A 394 2.06 -11.72 -3.40
CA TYR A 394 3.38 -12.31 -3.16
C TYR A 394 3.86 -13.25 -4.29
N CYS A 395 2.95 -13.68 -5.16
CA CYS A 395 3.24 -14.62 -6.24
C CYS A 395 3.90 -13.97 -7.46
N ILE A 396 3.75 -12.66 -7.66
CA ILE A 396 4.20 -12.01 -8.89
C ILE A 396 5.68 -12.27 -9.19
N ASP A 397 5.97 -12.57 -10.45
CA ASP A 397 7.33 -12.74 -10.94
C ASP A 397 8.01 -11.37 -11.11
N PRO A 398 9.32 -11.23 -10.85
CA PRO A 398 10.02 -9.96 -11.03
C PRO A 398 9.83 -9.30 -12.41
N LYS A 399 9.70 -10.07 -13.49
CA LYS A 399 9.46 -9.52 -14.84
C LYS A 399 8.02 -9.02 -15.01
N GLU A 400 7.07 -9.58 -14.26
CA GLU A 400 5.71 -9.06 -14.20
C GLU A 400 5.66 -7.76 -13.41
N VAL A 401 6.47 -7.61 -12.35
CA VAL A 401 6.58 -6.33 -11.62
C VAL A 401 6.98 -5.21 -12.57
N GLU A 402 8.04 -5.42 -13.37
CA GLU A 402 8.48 -4.45 -14.39
C GLU A 402 7.38 -4.20 -15.43
N THR A 403 6.67 -5.26 -15.86
CA THR A 403 5.53 -5.16 -16.78
C THR A 403 4.43 -4.28 -16.21
N ILE A 404 4.00 -4.54 -14.97
CA ILE A 404 2.93 -3.80 -14.29
C ILE A 404 3.33 -2.33 -14.21
N LEU A 405 4.52 -2.01 -13.71
CA LEU A 405 5.01 -0.63 -13.64
C LEU A 405 4.97 0.08 -15.01
N LYS A 406 5.33 -0.61 -16.10
CA LYS A 406 5.30 -0.06 -17.46
C LYS A 406 3.88 0.10 -18.02
N LEU A 407 2.98 -0.83 -17.72
CA LEU A 407 1.59 -0.78 -18.17
C LEU A 407 0.77 0.25 -17.38
N THR A 408 1.16 0.58 -16.15
CA THR A 408 0.41 1.52 -15.31
C THR A 408 0.99 2.93 -15.30
N ALA A 409 2.26 3.10 -15.70
CA ALA A 409 2.89 4.42 -15.78
C ALA A 409 2.09 5.40 -16.66
N VAL A 410 2.07 6.68 -16.27
CA VAL A 410 1.43 7.74 -17.05
C VAL A 410 2.45 8.33 -18.02
N LYS A 411 2.24 8.16 -19.32
CA LYS A 411 3.15 8.67 -20.35
C LYS A 411 3.20 10.20 -20.31
N ILE A 412 4.41 10.78 -20.20
CA ILE A 412 4.61 12.24 -20.09
C ILE A 412 5.53 12.81 -21.18
N ASP A 413 6.15 11.97 -22.00
CA ASP A 413 7.13 12.39 -23.01
C ASP A 413 6.49 13.05 -24.26
N HIS A 414 5.16 12.97 -24.37
CA HIS A 414 4.36 13.68 -25.38
C HIS A 414 4.04 15.13 -24.97
N LEU A 415 4.26 15.50 -23.71
CA LEU A 415 3.99 16.84 -23.21
C LEU A 415 4.98 17.85 -23.83
N PRO A 416 4.57 19.11 -24.10
CA PRO A 416 5.43 20.10 -24.74
C PRO A 416 6.78 20.31 -24.04
N GLN A 417 6.82 20.30 -22.70
CA GLN A 417 8.04 20.45 -21.92
C GLN A 417 9.00 19.25 -22.02
N ASN A 418 8.49 18.08 -22.41
CA ASN A 418 9.26 16.84 -22.50
C ASN A 418 9.47 16.36 -23.93
N ILE A 419 8.97 17.06 -24.96
CA ILE A 419 8.99 16.57 -26.34
C ILE A 419 10.41 16.27 -26.86
N GLN A 420 11.42 16.97 -26.34
CA GLN A 420 12.83 16.72 -26.64
C GLN A 420 13.36 15.37 -26.08
N TYR A 421 12.65 14.77 -25.13
CA TYR A 421 12.95 13.50 -24.49
C TYR A 421 12.03 12.36 -24.97
N TYR A 422 11.29 12.56 -26.07
CA TYR A 422 10.38 11.55 -26.61
C TYR A 422 11.07 10.17 -26.75
N GLY A 423 10.48 9.14 -26.15
CA GLY A 423 11.01 7.78 -26.13
C GLY A 423 12.22 7.54 -25.21
N LYS A 424 12.67 8.54 -24.45
CA LYS A 424 13.83 8.46 -23.54
C LYS A 424 13.49 8.55 -22.05
N LEU A 425 12.19 8.62 -21.72
CA LEU A 425 11.67 8.72 -20.34
C LEU A 425 10.92 7.45 -19.89
N GLY A 426 11.24 6.29 -20.48
CA GLY A 426 10.58 5.05 -20.11
C GLY A 426 9.13 4.97 -20.56
N ALA A 427 8.32 4.26 -19.78
CA ALA A 427 6.88 4.17 -19.94
C ALA A 427 6.16 5.45 -19.49
N GLY A 428 6.83 6.30 -18.69
CA GLY A 428 6.26 7.52 -18.14
C GLY A 428 6.50 7.64 -16.64
N LYS A 429 5.70 8.48 -15.98
CA LYS A 429 5.77 8.67 -14.53
C LYS A 429 5.10 7.52 -13.78
N LEU A 430 5.67 7.18 -12.62
CA LEU A 430 5.10 6.24 -11.67
C LEU A 430 3.68 6.63 -11.27
N ASP A 431 2.74 5.70 -11.40
CA ASP A 431 1.44 5.70 -10.73
C ASP A 431 1.43 4.50 -9.77
N ALA A 432 1.68 4.76 -8.48
CA ALA A 432 1.81 3.70 -7.50
C ALA A 432 0.47 2.98 -7.27
N TYR A 433 -0.65 3.72 -7.35
CA TYR A 433 -1.98 3.17 -7.16
C TYR A 433 -2.31 2.17 -8.24
N GLU A 434 -2.19 2.55 -9.52
CA GLU A 434 -2.52 1.64 -10.62
C GLU A 434 -1.59 0.42 -10.63
N ALA A 435 -0.31 0.59 -10.25
CA ALA A 435 0.64 -0.52 -10.13
C ALA A 435 0.26 -1.53 -9.04
N VAL A 436 0.00 -1.07 -7.82
CA VAL A 436 -0.39 -1.93 -6.69
C VAL A 436 -1.78 -2.52 -6.92
N LYS A 437 -2.72 -1.73 -7.49
CA LYS A 437 -4.05 -2.21 -7.86
C LYS A 437 -3.97 -3.34 -8.89
N MET A 438 -3.18 -3.19 -9.94
CA MET A 438 -3.02 -4.24 -10.94
C MET A 438 -2.43 -5.52 -10.33
N ALA A 439 -1.41 -5.40 -9.46
CA ALA A 439 -0.87 -6.55 -8.73
C ALA A 439 -1.94 -7.23 -7.85
N LYS A 440 -2.76 -6.44 -7.14
CA LYS A 440 -3.87 -6.92 -6.32
C LYS A 440 -4.96 -7.61 -7.16
N ASP A 441 -5.32 -7.03 -8.31
CA ASP A 441 -6.32 -7.61 -9.23
C ASP A 441 -5.82 -8.92 -9.84
N MET A 442 -4.51 -9.06 -10.07
CA MET A 442 -3.89 -10.34 -10.46
C MET A 442 -4.01 -11.43 -9.39
N ALA A 443 -3.91 -11.05 -8.10
CA ALA A 443 -4.07 -11.99 -6.98
C ALA A 443 -5.53 -12.34 -6.67
N ASP A 444 -6.49 -11.53 -7.13
CA ASP A 444 -7.90 -11.76 -6.84
C ASP A 444 -8.41 -13.00 -7.60
N ALA A 445 -9.10 -13.88 -6.87
CA ALA A 445 -9.72 -15.09 -7.39
C ALA A 445 -10.59 -14.84 -8.62
N PHE A 446 -11.23 -13.67 -8.71
CA PHE A 446 -12.09 -13.26 -9.83
C PHE A 446 -11.74 -11.85 -10.37
N GLY A 447 -10.50 -11.39 -10.13
CA GLY A 447 -10.06 -10.05 -10.52
C GLY A 447 -9.99 -9.83 -12.04
N THR A 448 -10.18 -8.58 -12.45
CA THR A 448 -9.97 -8.16 -13.84
C THR A 448 -8.79 -7.21 -13.92
N VAL A 449 -7.76 -7.62 -14.67
CA VAL A 449 -6.63 -6.76 -15.03
C VAL A 449 -6.99 -5.94 -16.26
N GLU A 450 -6.96 -4.61 -16.14
CA GLU A 450 -7.16 -3.71 -17.29
C GLU A 450 -5.81 -3.26 -17.86
N VAL A 451 -5.56 -3.56 -19.13
CA VAL A 451 -4.47 -2.98 -19.92
C VAL A 451 -5.08 -2.00 -20.90
N LYS A 452 -4.99 -0.70 -20.62
CA LYS A 452 -5.69 0.32 -21.42
C LYS A 452 -4.87 1.54 -21.78
N ASP A 453 -5.20 2.14 -22.92
CA ASP A 453 -4.63 3.41 -23.40
C ASP A 453 -3.10 3.38 -23.50
N ARG A 454 -2.55 2.24 -23.97
CA ARG A 454 -1.09 2.02 -24.04
C ARG A 454 -0.54 2.17 -25.45
N ILE A 455 0.66 2.74 -25.56
CA ILE A 455 1.46 2.73 -26.79
C ILE A 455 2.71 1.90 -26.53
N LEU A 456 2.70 0.64 -27.00
CA LEU A 456 3.72 -0.37 -26.78
C LEU A 456 4.49 -0.60 -28.09
N TYR A 457 5.63 0.08 -28.26
CA TYR A 457 6.43 -0.01 -29.50
C TYR A 457 7.89 -0.45 -29.28
N ARG A 458 8.38 -0.33 -28.03
CA ARG A 458 9.75 -0.67 -27.65
C ARG A 458 9.90 -2.20 -27.66
N PRO A 459 11.12 -2.74 -27.88
CA PRO A 459 11.37 -4.19 -27.88
C PRO A 459 11.35 -4.80 -26.47
N TRP A 460 10.43 -4.35 -25.64
CA TRP A 460 10.19 -4.80 -24.28
C TRP A 460 9.33 -6.07 -24.27
N PHE A 461 9.51 -6.83 -23.19
CA PHE A 461 8.75 -8.03 -22.92
C PHE A 461 7.76 -7.73 -21.80
N TYR A 462 6.47 -7.70 -22.16
CA TYR A 462 5.37 -7.53 -21.24
C TYR A 462 4.80 -8.91 -20.90
N LYS A 463 4.93 -9.29 -19.63
CA LYS A 463 4.52 -10.58 -19.09
C LYS A 463 3.43 -10.38 -18.04
N LEU A 464 2.33 -11.12 -18.18
CA LEU A 464 1.27 -11.27 -17.17
C LEU A 464 0.83 -12.73 -17.19
N GLU A 465 1.46 -13.57 -16.38
CA GLU A 465 1.28 -15.03 -16.36
C GLU A 465 0.92 -15.58 -14.97
N THR A 466 1.14 -14.83 -13.89
CA THR A 466 0.94 -15.31 -12.53
C THR A 466 -0.47 -14.99 -12.03
N ALA A 467 -1.41 -15.74 -12.61
CA ALA A 467 -2.79 -15.96 -12.15
C ALA A 467 -3.89 -14.91 -12.39
N PRO A 468 -3.78 -13.90 -13.27
CA PRO A 468 -4.92 -13.00 -13.50
C PRO A 468 -6.15 -13.80 -13.94
N TYR A 469 -7.30 -13.52 -13.34
CA TYR A 469 -8.53 -14.24 -13.68
C TYR A 469 -9.06 -13.82 -15.04
N GLU A 470 -9.19 -12.50 -15.25
CA GLU A 470 -9.52 -11.90 -16.55
C GLU A 470 -8.53 -10.79 -16.92
N ILE A 471 -8.25 -10.65 -18.21
CA ILE A 471 -7.50 -9.51 -18.76
C ILE A 471 -8.36 -8.80 -19.79
N LYS A 472 -8.54 -7.49 -19.65
CA LYS A 472 -9.23 -6.63 -20.63
C LYS A 472 -8.27 -5.64 -21.24
N MET A 473 -8.19 -5.66 -22.56
CA MET A 473 -7.24 -4.88 -23.34
C MET A 473 -8.01 -3.86 -24.18
N THR A 474 -7.89 -2.57 -23.85
CA THR A 474 -8.70 -1.49 -24.45
C THR A 474 -7.81 -0.36 -24.97
N ASN A 475 -7.98 0.04 -26.23
CA ASN A 475 -7.29 1.18 -26.84
C ASN A 475 -5.76 1.11 -26.70
N ASN A 476 -5.16 -0.06 -26.99
CA ASN A 476 -3.71 -0.20 -27.01
C ASN A 476 -3.17 -0.24 -28.44
N ASP A 477 -2.10 0.51 -28.70
CA ASP A 477 -1.32 0.47 -29.92
C ASP A 477 -0.04 -0.35 -29.66
N VAL A 478 -0.05 -1.61 -30.09
CA VAL A 478 1.04 -2.57 -29.95
C VAL A 478 1.73 -2.76 -31.29
N THR A 479 2.90 -2.13 -31.44
CA THR A 479 3.68 -2.08 -32.67
C THR A 479 5.16 -2.38 -32.39
N GLY A 480 6.02 -2.24 -33.41
CA GLY A 480 7.46 -2.35 -33.26
C GLY A 480 7.91 -3.73 -32.74
N GLY A 481 8.96 -3.76 -31.93
CA GLY A 481 9.52 -5.01 -31.40
C GLY A 481 8.82 -5.56 -30.15
N SER A 482 7.67 -5.01 -29.77
CA SER A 482 6.96 -5.35 -28.52
C SER A 482 6.58 -6.82 -28.45
N LYS A 483 6.77 -7.41 -27.27
CA LYS A 483 6.45 -8.82 -27.01
C LYS A 483 5.46 -8.88 -25.86
N LEU A 484 4.24 -9.31 -26.12
CA LEU A 484 3.22 -9.53 -25.09
C LEU A 484 3.06 -11.02 -24.88
N LYS A 485 3.16 -11.46 -23.63
CA LYS A 485 2.82 -12.81 -23.21
C LYS A 485 1.89 -12.75 -22.01
N PHE A 486 0.60 -12.85 -22.28
CA PHE A 486 -0.46 -12.76 -21.28
C PHE A 486 -1.20 -14.09 -21.18
N ASN A 487 -1.37 -14.56 -19.95
CA ASN A 487 -2.10 -15.77 -19.63
C ASN A 487 -3.13 -15.44 -18.55
N ALA A 488 -4.38 -15.85 -18.74
CA ALA A 488 -5.46 -15.64 -17.76
C ALA A 488 -6.16 -16.95 -17.41
N ARG A 489 -6.78 -17.04 -16.23
CA ARG A 489 -7.48 -18.26 -15.80
C ARG A 489 -8.82 -18.47 -16.49
N ASN A 490 -9.51 -17.40 -16.87
CA ASN A 490 -10.86 -17.45 -17.43
C ASN A 490 -10.97 -16.81 -18.81
N ASN A 491 -10.55 -15.55 -18.95
CA ASN A 491 -10.86 -14.78 -20.16
C ASN A 491 -9.80 -13.71 -20.49
N ILE A 492 -9.56 -13.48 -21.78
CA ILE A 492 -8.79 -12.34 -22.29
C ILE A 492 -9.62 -11.66 -23.38
N GLU A 493 -9.99 -10.41 -23.16
CA GLU A 493 -10.77 -9.60 -24.10
C GLU A 493 -9.89 -8.54 -24.75
N VAL A 494 -9.77 -8.59 -26.07
CA VAL A 494 -9.17 -7.50 -26.87
C VAL A 494 -10.32 -6.66 -27.43
N LEU A 495 -10.60 -5.54 -26.77
CA LEU A 495 -11.78 -4.71 -27.03
C LEU A 495 -11.52 -3.65 -28.12
N SER A 496 -10.35 -3.00 -28.10
CA SER A 496 -9.96 -2.00 -29.09
C SER A 496 -8.45 -1.76 -29.11
N GLY A 497 -7.97 -1.11 -30.16
CA GLY A 497 -6.57 -0.81 -30.39
C GLY A 497 -5.98 -1.56 -31.60
N ASP A 498 -4.74 -1.23 -31.93
CA ASP A 498 -3.99 -1.81 -33.05
C ASP A 498 -2.95 -2.81 -32.51
N TYR A 499 -3.00 -4.05 -32.98
CA TYR A 499 -2.16 -5.15 -32.46
C TYR A 499 -1.32 -5.75 -33.59
N HIS A 500 -0.31 -5.00 -34.01
CA HIS A 500 0.54 -5.31 -35.16
C HIS A 500 2.02 -5.16 -34.83
N PRO A 501 2.57 -5.99 -33.92
CA PRO A 501 4.01 -6.01 -33.68
C PRO A 501 4.74 -6.37 -34.98
N SER A 502 5.89 -5.72 -35.20
CA SER A 502 6.78 -5.93 -36.34
C SER A 502 8.06 -6.63 -35.89
N THR A 503 9.08 -6.70 -36.75
CA THR A 503 10.36 -7.44 -36.62
C THR A 503 10.73 -7.89 -35.20
N GLY A 504 10.44 -9.16 -34.87
CA GLY A 504 10.83 -9.81 -33.61
C GLY A 504 9.88 -9.60 -32.42
N GLY A 505 8.84 -8.79 -32.57
CA GLY A 505 7.72 -8.68 -31.66
C GLY A 505 6.67 -9.77 -31.88
N TYR A 506 5.87 -10.05 -30.86
CA TYR A 506 4.78 -11.03 -30.91
C TYR A 506 3.71 -10.73 -29.85
N ILE A 507 2.52 -11.30 -30.04
CA ILE A 507 1.46 -11.32 -29.04
C ILE A 507 1.09 -12.78 -28.82
N ASP A 508 1.24 -13.24 -27.59
CA ASP A 508 0.91 -14.58 -27.12
C ASP A 508 -0.12 -14.45 -26.00
N LEU A 509 -1.37 -14.79 -26.31
CA LEU A 509 -2.50 -14.74 -25.38
C LEU A 509 -2.99 -16.16 -25.16
N SER A 510 -3.08 -16.58 -23.91
CA SER A 510 -3.51 -17.93 -23.55
C SER A 510 -4.46 -17.94 -22.37
N ILE A 511 -5.26 -19.00 -22.29
CA ILE A 511 -6.09 -19.29 -21.12
C ILE A 511 -5.55 -20.56 -20.46
N ASP A 512 -5.21 -20.47 -19.18
CA ASP A 512 -4.84 -21.60 -18.35
C ASP A 512 -5.60 -21.55 -17.02
N SER A 513 -6.65 -22.37 -16.93
CA SER A 513 -7.48 -22.45 -15.74
C SER A 513 -6.79 -23.09 -14.53
N ASN A 514 -5.58 -23.64 -14.69
CA ASN A 514 -4.82 -24.29 -13.62
C ASN A 514 -3.75 -23.39 -12.97
N LEU A 515 -3.65 -22.12 -13.35
CA LEU A 515 -2.71 -21.20 -12.69
C LEU A 515 -3.00 -21.13 -11.18
N ALA A 516 -1.96 -21.28 -10.37
CA ALA A 516 -2.06 -21.28 -8.91
C ALA A 516 -2.39 -19.87 -8.40
N LEU A 517 -3.36 -19.77 -7.49
CA LEU A 517 -3.78 -18.50 -6.88
C LEU A 517 -2.96 -18.13 -5.64
N ASP A 518 -2.43 -19.12 -4.92
CA ASP A 518 -1.82 -18.91 -3.60
C ASP A 518 -0.32 -19.22 -3.61
N CYS A 519 0.48 -18.26 -3.13
CA CYS A 519 1.86 -18.46 -2.72
C CYS A 519 2.01 -17.88 -1.33
N LEU A 520 2.18 -18.73 -0.32
CA LEU A 520 2.40 -18.26 1.03
C LEU A 520 3.81 -17.66 1.14
N PRO A 521 3.97 -16.52 1.84
CA PRO A 521 5.30 -16.04 2.19
C PRO A 521 6.04 -17.11 3.00
N PRO A 522 7.38 -17.19 2.88
CA PRO A 522 8.16 -18.10 3.70
C PRO A 522 7.87 -17.80 5.18
N PRO A 523 7.70 -18.82 6.03
CA PRO A 523 7.36 -18.64 7.43
C PRO A 523 8.40 -17.74 8.11
N SER A 524 7.94 -16.76 8.90
CA SER A 524 8.83 -15.87 9.63
C SER A 524 9.75 -16.69 10.53
N SER A 525 11.05 -16.68 10.22
CA SER A 525 12.04 -17.47 10.95
C SER A 525 12.21 -16.90 12.35
N SER A 526 11.51 -17.47 13.33
CA SER A 526 11.92 -17.38 14.73
C SER A 526 13.06 -18.37 14.97
N LYS A 527 14.31 -17.89 15.05
CA LYS A 527 15.39 -18.33 15.97
C LYS A 527 16.81 -17.96 15.51
N ASN A 528 17.48 -17.18 16.37
CA ASN A 528 18.85 -17.36 16.86
C ASN A 528 19.96 -17.79 15.88
N THR A 529 20.66 -16.81 15.30
CA THR A 529 22.09 -16.91 15.06
C THR A 529 22.84 -16.19 16.18
N LYS A 530 23.26 -16.96 17.19
CA LYS A 530 24.24 -16.52 18.19
C LYS A 530 25.58 -16.31 17.48
N THR A 531 25.93 -15.06 17.21
CA THR A 531 27.34 -14.68 17.04
C THR A 531 27.82 -14.09 18.35
N LYS A 532 28.72 -14.80 19.04
CA LYS A 532 29.37 -14.36 20.28
C LYS A 532 30.08 -13.02 20.04
N ILE A 533 29.66 -11.97 20.75
CA ILE A 533 30.53 -10.83 21.08
C ILE A 533 30.42 -10.62 22.60
N ASN A 534 31.58 -10.51 23.22
CA ASN A 534 31.78 -10.50 24.66
C ASN A 534 31.04 -9.36 25.36
N SER A 535 30.46 -9.71 26.50
CA SER A 535 29.81 -8.89 27.51
C SER A 535 30.73 -7.82 28.10
N ILE A 536 30.23 -6.58 28.17
CA ILE A 536 30.51 -5.66 29.27
C ILE A 536 29.16 -5.37 29.92
N GLU A 537 28.97 -5.91 31.13
CA GLU A 537 27.83 -5.66 32.00
C GLU A 537 27.89 -4.22 32.56
N GLY A 538 26.75 -3.53 32.59
CA GLY A 538 26.63 -2.24 33.27
C GLY A 538 25.28 -1.56 33.05
N ASN A 539 24.39 -1.74 34.03
CA ASN A 539 23.09 -1.08 34.25
C ASN A 539 21.90 -1.51 33.39
N ILE A 540 21.28 -2.58 33.89
CA ILE A 540 19.93 -3.05 33.62
C ILE A 540 18.92 -2.07 34.22
N LEU A 541 18.08 -1.49 33.37
CA LEU A 541 16.65 -1.25 33.62
C LEU A 541 15.93 -1.50 32.28
N GLU A 542 15.82 -2.78 31.92
CA GLU A 542 14.88 -3.26 30.92
C GLU A 542 13.44 -3.10 31.45
N SER A 543 12.55 -2.54 30.64
CA SER A 543 11.16 -2.99 30.60
C SER A 543 10.55 -2.72 29.22
N SER A 544 11.02 -3.47 28.21
CA SER A 544 10.24 -3.76 27.02
C SER A 544 9.32 -4.97 27.29
N GLU A 545 8.12 -4.92 26.70
CA GLU A 545 7.17 -6.04 26.52
C GLU A 545 6.08 -6.27 27.58
N ASN A 546 5.08 -5.39 27.63
CA ASN A 546 3.74 -5.78 28.11
C ASN A 546 3.02 -6.62 27.03
N ARG A 547 3.45 -7.86 26.79
CA ARG A 547 2.72 -8.79 25.90
C ARG A 547 1.45 -9.29 26.60
N LEU A 548 0.35 -8.56 26.43
CA LEU A 548 -0.99 -9.04 26.73
C LEU A 548 -1.49 -9.92 25.57
N LEU A 549 -1.82 -11.18 25.85
CA LEU A 549 -2.41 -12.12 24.91
C LEU A 549 -3.85 -12.44 25.31
N VAL A 550 -4.78 -12.38 24.35
CA VAL A 550 -6.20 -12.74 24.54
C VAL A 550 -6.60 -13.67 23.39
N PHE A 551 -6.86 -14.95 23.68
CA PHE A 551 -7.08 -15.98 22.65
C PHE A 551 -7.89 -17.19 23.15
N PRO A 552 -8.53 -17.97 22.27
CA PRO A 552 -8.77 -17.67 20.86
C PRO A 552 -9.73 -16.48 20.70
N ASN A 553 -9.57 -15.73 19.61
CA ASN A 553 -10.48 -14.65 19.23
C ASN A 553 -10.64 -14.66 17.69
N PRO A 554 -11.77 -15.13 17.15
CA PRO A 554 -13.01 -15.50 17.84
C PRO A 554 -12.90 -16.68 18.81
N THR A 555 -13.78 -16.74 19.82
CA THR A 555 -13.91 -17.86 20.77
C THR A 555 -15.29 -18.51 20.65
N THR A 556 -15.37 -19.83 20.80
CA THR A 556 -16.64 -20.58 20.85
C THR A 556 -17.08 -20.89 22.29
N GLY A 557 -16.24 -20.66 23.30
CA GLY A 557 -16.60 -20.99 24.69
C GLY A 557 -15.56 -20.75 25.78
N ALA A 558 -14.26 -20.70 25.48
CA ALA A 558 -13.22 -20.39 26.46
C ALA A 558 -12.31 -19.27 25.94
N LEU A 559 -12.04 -18.26 26.76
CA LEU A 559 -11.19 -17.12 26.43
C LEU A 559 -10.02 -17.07 27.42
N ASN A 560 -8.80 -17.25 26.93
CA ASN A 560 -7.58 -17.19 27.73
C ASN A 560 -6.98 -15.79 27.65
N ILE A 561 -6.57 -15.27 28.79
CA ILE A 561 -5.94 -13.97 28.95
C ILE A 561 -4.62 -14.21 29.66
N ILE A 562 -3.51 -13.82 29.05
CA ILE A 562 -2.16 -13.98 29.62
C ILE A 562 -1.48 -12.63 29.62
N ASN A 563 -0.92 -12.24 30.76
CA ASN A 563 -0.08 -11.06 30.90
C ASN A 563 1.11 -11.36 31.82
N LYS A 564 2.32 -11.04 31.35
CA LYS A 564 3.58 -11.27 32.06
C LYS A 564 3.65 -10.52 33.39
N ASP A 565 3.02 -9.35 33.48
CA ASP A 565 3.08 -8.43 34.64
C ASP A 565 1.93 -8.64 35.64
N GLY A 566 1.05 -9.62 35.38
CA GLY A 566 -0.05 -9.98 36.25
C GLY A 566 -1.35 -9.20 35.97
N LEU A 567 -2.46 -9.91 36.11
CA LEU A 567 -3.81 -9.37 35.96
C LEU A 567 -4.28 -8.86 37.33
N ASN A 568 -5.02 -7.75 37.37
CA ASN A 568 -5.61 -7.20 38.58
C ASN A 568 -7.14 -7.14 38.50
N GLU A 569 -7.68 -6.65 37.39
CA GLU A 569 -9.13 -6.50 37.18
C GLU A 569 -9.47 -6.73 35.71
N ILE A 570 -10.56 -7.45 35.44
CA ILE A 570 -11.05 -7.71 34.09
C ILE A 570 -12.54 -7.40 34.05
N THR A 571 -12.93 -6.62 33.05
CA THR A 571 -14.32 -6.30 32.75
C THR A 571 -14.59 -6.64 31.29
N ILE A 572 -15.61 -7.46 31.03
CA ILE A 572 -16.14 -7.68 29.69
C ILE A 572 -17.48 -6.97 29.60
N SER A 573 -17.59 -6.09 28.62
CA SER A 573 -18.85 -5.46 28.26
C SER A 573 -19.33 -5.99 26.92
N ASP A 574 -20.64 -6.08 26.73
CA ASP A 574 -21.20 -6.28 25.39
C ASP A 574 -21.04 -5.00 24.53
N ILE A 575 -21.46 -5.07 23.26
CA ILE A 575 -21.37 -3.93 22.33
C ILE A 575 -22.18 -2.69 22.78
N THR A 576 -23.09 -2.86 23.75
CA THR A 576 -23.90 -1.78 24.33
C THR A 576 -23.17 -1.03 25.46
N GLY A 577 -21.98 -1.52 25.84
CA GLY A 577 -21.21 -1.02 26.98
C GLY A 577 -21.63 -1.63 28.32
N LYS A 578 -22.67 -2.48 28.35
CA LYS A 578 -23.13 -3.14 29.58
C LYS A 578 -22.12 -4.21 30.00
N SER A 579 -21.62 -4.10 31.23
CA SER A 579 -20.74 -5.11 31.83
C SER A 579 -21.50 -6.42 32.01
N VAL A 580 -21.04 -7.46 31.32
CA VAL A 580 -21.59 -8.82 31.36
C VAL A 580 -20.71 -9.78 32.17
N TYR A 581 -19.47 -9.39 32.44
CA TYR A 581 -18.56 -10.12 33.30
C TYR A 581 -17.58 -9.16 33.95
N HIS A 582 -17.36 -9.32 35.25
CA HIS A 582 -16.46 -8.48 36.00
C HIS A 582 -15.81 -9.28 37.13
N VAL A 583 -14.49 -9.20 37.22
CA VAL A 583 -13.70 -9.81 38.28
C VAL A 583 -12.54 -8.89 38.67
N LYS A 584 -12.26 -8.80 39.96
CA LYS A 584 -11.24 -7.94 40.56
C LYS A 584 -10.41 -8.71 41.57
N ASP A 585 -9.38 -8.07 42.11
CA ASP A 585 -8.45 -8.63 43.11
C ASP A 585 -7.73 -9.89 42.58
N LEU A 586 -7.41 -9.89 41.28
CA LEU A 586 -6.70 -10.99 40.64
C LEU A 586 -5.23 -11.02 41.06
N ASN A 587 -4.69 -12.21 41.33
CA ASN A 587 -3.30 -12.40 41.71
C ASN A 587 -2.61 -13.49 40.89
N TYR A 588 -2.94 -13.58 39.60
CA TYR A 588 -2.39 -14.56 38.66
C TYR A 588 -2.07 -13.92 37.31
N ASN A 589 -1.12 -14.52 36.60
CA ASN A 589 -0.62 -14.03 35.30
C ASN A 589 -1.46 -14.53 34.11
N GLN A 590 -2.39 -15.44 34.36
CA GLN A 590 -3.28 -15.99 33.36
C GLN A 590 -4.68 -16.23 33.92
N LEU A 591 -5.70 -15.99 33.11
CA LEU A 591 -7.11 -16.28 33.41
C LEU A 591 -7.79 -16.91 32.21
N GLN A 592 -8.54 -17.98 32.43
CA GLN A 592 -9.48 -18.48 31.44
C GLN A 592 -10.90 -18.11 31.86
N ILE A 593 -11.63 -17.44 30.97
CA ILE A 593 -13.02 -17.05 31.16
C ILE A 593 -13.90 -18.01 30.35
N ASN A 594 -14.89 -18.61 31.01
CA ASN A 594 -15.90 -19.41 30.34
C ASN A 594 -16.94 -18.49 29.69
N MET A 595 -16.89 -18.42 28.36
CA MET A 595 -17.77 -17.63 27.52
C MET A 595 -18.97 -18.43 26.99
N SER A 596 -19.16 -19.70 27.37
CA SER A 596 -20.24 -20.56 26.85
C SER A 596 -21.64 -20.05 27.16
N LYS A 597 -21.79 -19.25 28.23
CA LYS A 597 -23.07 -18.64 28.63
C LYS A 597 -23.30 -17.24 28.03
N PHE A 598 -22.33 -16.72 27.27
CA PHE A 598 -22.45 -15.44 26.58
C PHE A 598 -23.12 -15.69 25.24
N ASN A 599 -24.03 -14.80 24.85
CA ASN A 599 -24.65 -14.86 23.54
C ASN A 599 -23.58 -14.62 22.45
N SER A 600 -23.76 -15.20 21.27
CA SER A 600 -22.91 -14.91 20.11
C SER A 600 -22.93 -13.41 19.81
N GLY A 601 -21.77 -12.81 19.57
CA GLY A 601 -21.65 -11.36 19.36
C GLY A 601 -20.28 -10.79 19.71
N ILE A 602 -20.16 -9.47 19.54
CA ILE A 602 -18.95 -8.70 19.87
C ILE A 602 -19.00 -8.26 21.33
N TYR A 603 -17.89 -8.44 22.02
CA TYR A 603 -17.66 -7.93 23.37
C TYR A 603 -16.37 -7.12 23.41
N PHE A 604 -16.28 -6.21 24.37
CA PHE A 604 -15.09 -5.43 24.67
C PHE A 604 -14.56 -5.87 26.02
N ILE A 605 -13.27 -6.22 26.07
CA ILE A 605 -12.59 -6.56 27.31
C ILE A 605 -11.65 -5.43 27.71
N LYS A 606 -11.85 -4.93 28.93
CA LYS A 606 -10.99 -3.98 29.61
C LYS A 606 -10.21 -4.70 30.70
N ILE A 607 -8.89 -4.62 30.63
CA ILE A 607 -7.97 -5.34 31.52
C ILE A 607 -7.11 -4.32 32.25
N ARG A 608 -7.23 -4.28 33.58
CA ARG A 608 -6.28 -3.59 34.45
C ARG A 608 -5.21 -4.57 34.89
N THR A 609 -3.97 -4.23 34.59
CA THR A 609 -2.78 -4.97 35.03
C THR A 609 -2.39 -4.58 36.46
N LYS A 610 -1.53 -5.35 37.12
CA LYS A 610 -1.00 -4.98 38.45
C LYS A 610 -0.16 -3.70 38.45
N THR A 611 0.45 -3.37 37.31
CA THR A 611 1.23 -2.15 37.11
C THR A 611 0.35 -0.92 36.80
N GLY A 612 -0.97 -1.08 36.76
CA GLY A 612 -1.94 0.02 36.64
C GLY A 612 -2.38 0.36 35.22
N TYR A 613 -1.78 -0.24 34.19
CA TYR A 613 -2.21 -0.04 32.80
C TYR A 613 -3.61 -0.61 32.55
N ILE A 614 -4.39 0.13 31.76
CA ILE A 614 -5.70 -0.30 31.26
C ILE A 614 -5.54 -0.62 29.77
N ILE A 615 -5.93 -1.82 29.37
CA ILE A 615 -5.85 -2.28 27.99
C ILE A 615 -7.23 -2.70 27.51
N ASP A 616 -7.64 -2.18 26.36
CA ASP A 616 -8.92 -2.48 25.72
C ASP A 616 -8.70 -3.36 24.48
N ARG A 617 -9.51 -4.42 24.36
CA ARG A 617 -9.50 -5.35 23.21
C ARG A 617 -10.91 -5.73 22.80
N LYS A 618 -11.12 -5.92 21.50
CA LYS A 618 -12.35 -6.50 20.94
C LYS A 618 -12.25 -8.03 20.99
N ILE A 619 -13.29 -8.71 21.46
CA ILE A 619 -13.42 -10.17 21.40
C ILE A 619 -14.72 -10.55 20.67
N ILE A 620 -14.68 -11.63 19.90
CA ILE A 620 -15.82 -12.16 19.15
C ILE A 620 -16.20 -13.52 19.76
N LYS A 621 -17.45 -13.66 20.21
CA LYS A 621 -18.04 -14.95 20.62
C LYS A 621 -18.88 -15.48 19.46
N GLU A 622 -18.55 -16.66 18.96
CA GLU A 622 -19.33 -17.36 17.91
C GLU A 622 -20.56 -18.07 18.46
#